data_AF-A0A2U1LJJ3-F1
#
_entry.id   AF-A0A2U1LJJ3-F1
#
_cell.length_a   1.000
_cell.length_b   1.000
_cell.length_c   1.000
_cell.angle_alpha   90.00
_cell.angle_beta   90.00
_cell.angle_gamma   90.00
#
_symmetry.space_group_name_H-M   'P 1'
#
loop_
_entity.id
_entity.type
_entity.pdbx_description
1 polymer ?
#
loop_
_entity_poly.entity_id
_entity_poly.type
_entity_poly.pdbx_seq_one_letter_code
_entity_poly.pdbx_strand_id
1 'polypeptide(L)'
;MQGDKMETVFQTRAGDHEVSAVRLNMETLAPSLWINNNVVDAWGAILNYEESAKKNPSPKKKAKKDAVTKRHFFPTGCITEAMVQGTIGKGEQWDIFSAEISAHLKKVDASKFLAEIELAFFPIQVSGHFYVAVFNLKKSPSSMVILDNSPHTYAVKYKDACDLLKEFFARFLLEHKHPKADNVMNVRGRVLQPKWKTNDNHVDCGVFAMIHMESYVGEPVKDWDAGLCQESDMQVSLLRRMRFKIATKILLHELNLHSQKMYDLAFQFQEIEEQQRISIIVNAIKNRADRDPEKVVRKDVLKPDK
;
A
#
# COMPACT_ATOMS: atom_id res chain seq x y z
N MET A 1 13.64 -11.25 -11.37
CA MET A 1 12.99 -11.78 -12.59
C MET A 1 13.96 -11.56 -13.74
N GLN A 2 14.07 -12.44 -14.74
CA GLN A 2 14.94 -12.15 -15.89
C GLN A 2 14.31 -11.08 -16.79
N GLY A 3 15.11 -10.33 -17.54
CA GLY A 3 14.66 -9.28 -18.45
C GLY A 3 15.15 -7.88 -18.08
N ASP A 4 14.75 -6.88 -18.86
CA ASP A 4 15.09 -5.47 -18.62
C ASP A 4 14.47 -4.99 -17.30
N LYS A 5 15.29 -4.37 -16.44
CA LYS A 5 14.88 -3.87 -15.14
C LYS A 5 13.85 -2.73 -15.23
N MET A 6 13.87 -1.97 -16.31
CA MET A 6 12.93 -0.86 -16.55
C MET A 6 11.68 -1.28 -17.30
N GLU A 7 11.55 -2.57 -17.65
CA GLU A 7 10.35 -3.08 -18.30
C GLU A 7 9.13 -2.94 -17.39
N THR A 8 8.07 -2.31 -17.89
CA THR A 8 6.76 -2.30 -17.23
C THR A 8 6.18 -3.71 -17.20
N VAL A 9 5.99 -4.24 -15.99
CA VAL A 9 5.42 -5.59 -15.77
C VAL A 9 4.05 -5.55 -15.10
N PHE A 10 3.66 -4.37 -14.60
CA PHE A 10 2.31 -4.08 -14.15
C PHE A 10 1.87 -2.72 -14.67
N GLN A 11 0.67 -2.65 -15.23
CA GLN A 11 0.05 -1.41 -15.67
C GLN A 11 -1.48 -1.54 -15.66
N THR A 12 -2.18 -0.57 -15.09
CA THR A 12 -3.64 -0.43 -15.21
C THR A 12 -4.03 0.19 -16.56
N ARG A 13 -5.29 0.03 -17.00
CA ARG A 13 -5.74 0.61 -18.27
C ARG A 13 -5.64 2.13 -18.28
N ALA A 14 -5.14 2.69 -19.38
CA ALA A 14 -5.19 4.12 -19.64
C ALA A 14 -6.65 4.60 -19.57
N GLY A 15 -6.96 5.40 -18.54
CA GLY A 15 -8.34 5.78 -18.24
C GLY A 15 -8.66 5.64 -16.77
N ASP A 16 -8.21 4.58 -16.09
CA ASP A 16 -8.20 4.52 -14.63
C ASP A 16 -7.04 5.40 -14.09
N HIS A 17 -6.88 5.58 -12.77
CA HIS A 17 -5.60 6.10 -12.27
C HIS A 17 -4.51 5.17 -12.83
N GLU A 18 -3.63 5.72 -13.67
CA GLU A 18 -2.56 4.95 -14.28
C GLU A 18 -1.57 4.60 -13.16
N VAL A 19 -1.59 3.35 -12.75
CA VAL A 19 -0.65 2.79 -11.79
C VAL A 19 0.21 1.84 -12.57
N SER A 20 1.52 2.06 -12.52
CA SER A 20 2.50 1.21 -13.18
C SER A 20 3.66 0.89 -12.26
N ALA A 21 4.23 -0.29 -12.50
CA ALA A 21 5.41 -0.74 -11.80
C ALA A 21 6.30 -1.51 -12.76
N VAL A 22 7.59 -1.16 -12.74
CA VAL A 22 8.61 -1.83 -13.55
C VAL A 22 9.13 -3.07 -12.85
N ARG A 23 9.84 -3.91 -13.60
CA ARG A 23 10.48 -5.14 -13.13
C ARG A 23 11.28 -4.89 -11.85
N LEU A 24 12.06 -3.82 -11.81
CA LEU A 24 12.86 -3.44 -10.64
C LEU A 24 12.01 -3.21 -9.37
N ASN A 25 10.83 -2.59 -9.49
CA ASN A 25 9.94 -2.40 -8.34
C ASN A 25 9.45 -3.75 -7.84
N MET A 26 8.97 -4.62 -8.74
CA MET A 26 8.44 -5.95 -8.38
C MET A 26 9.48 -6.88 -7.78
N GLU A 27 10.76 -6.71 -8.11
CA GLU A 27 11.84 -7.49 -7.47
C GLU A 27 11.94 -7.26 -5.97
N THR A 28 11.41 -6.14 -5.44
CA THR A 28 11.35 -5.89 -3.99
C THR A 28 10.43 -6.86 -3.23
N LEU A 29 9.57 -7.61 -3.93
CA LEU A 29 8.79 -8.69 -3.32
C LEU A 29 9.65 -9.91 -2.98
N ALA A 30 10.90 -9.99 -3.43
CA ALA A 30 11.79 -11.05 -2.95
C ALA A 30 12.03 -10.94 -1.43
N PRO A 31 12.30 -12.05 -0.72
CA PRO A 31 12.53 -12.03 0.72
C PRO A 31 13.64 -11.06 1.13
N SER A 32 13.50 -10.49 2.33
CA SER A 32 14.49 -9.59 2.95
C SER A 32 14.73 -8.26 2.23
N LEU A 33 13.83 -7.88 1.32
CA LEU A 33 13.86 -6.57 0.65
C LEU A 33 12.74 -5.67 1.13
N TRP A 34 13.06 -4.39 1.24
CA TRP A 34 12.10 -3.33 1.47
C TRP A 34 11.21 -3.17 0.24
N ILE A 35 9.89 -3.30 0.44
CA ILE A 35 8.90 -3.15 -0.63
C ILE A 35 8.97 -1.73 -1.21
N ASN A 36 8.86 -1.61 -2.53
CA ASN A 36 8.79 -0.32 -3.20
C ASN A 36 7.36 0.26 -3.21
N ASN A 37 7.21 1.59 -3.12
CA ASN A 37 5.92 2.28 -3.14
C ASN A 37 5.01 1.85 -4.31
N ASN A 38 5.54 1.74 -5.53
CA ASN A 38 4.77 1.35 -6.71
C ASN A 38 4.17 -0.07 -6.59
N VAL A 39 4.78 -0.96 -5.78
CA VAL A 39 4.21 -2.29 -5.50
C VAL A 39 2.99 -2.17 -4.58
N VAL A 40 3.05 -1.30 -3.56
CA VAL A 40 1.93 -1.02 -2.67
C VAL A 40 0.79 -0.32 -3.42
N ASP A 41 1.11 0.60 -4.35
CA ASP A 41 0.12 1.25 -5.20
C ASP A 41 -0.54 0.26 -6.18
N ALA A 42 0.24 -0.64 -6.80
CA ALA A 42 -0.30 -1.71 -7.64
C ALA A 42 -1.25 -2.63 -6.84
N TRP A 43 -0.89 -2.94 -5.59
CA TRP A 43 -1.75 -3.68 -4.68
C TRP A 43 -3.05 -2.94 -4.37
N GLY A 44 -2.96 -1.65 -4.04
CA GLY A 44 -4.12 -0.78 -3.80
C GLY A 44 -5.06 -0.70 -5.01
N ALA A 45 -4.51 -0.60 -6.22
CA ALA A 45 -5.29 -0.59 -7.45
C ALA A 45 -6.08 -1.90 -7.66
N ILE A 46 -5.46 -3.05 -7.40
CA ILE A 46 -6.13 -4.36 -7.46
C ILE A 46 -7.26 -4.44 -6.41
N LEU A 47 -6.99 -4.04 -5.17
CA LEU A 47 -8.01 -4.05 -4.13
C LEU A 47 -9.19 -3.14 -4.48
N ASN A 48 -8.95 -1.94 -5.01
CA ASN A 48 -10.02 -1.05 -5.48
C ASN A 48 -10.85 -1.67 -6.61
N TYR A 49 -10.19 -2.31 -7.57
CA TYR A 49 -10.87 -3.04 -8.64
C TYR A 49 -11.75 -4.17 -8.07
N GLU A 50 -11.23 -4.96 -7.14
CA GLU A 50 -11.99 -6.04 -6.49
C GLU A 50 -13.17 -5.51 -5.67
N GLU A 51 -13.05 -4.35 -5.00
CA GLU A 51 -14.17 -3.70 -4.32
C GLU A 51 -15.27 -3.25 -5.30
N SER A 52 -14.90 -2.76 -6.48
CA SER A 52 -15.87 -2.37 -7.51
C SER A 52 -16.60 -3.58 -8.11
N ALA A 53 -15.89 -4.68 -8.35
CA ALA A 53 -16.46 -5.90 -8.93
C ALA A 53 -17.47 -6.58 -7.99
N LYS A 54 -17.28 -6.47 -6.67
CA LYS A 54 -18.23 -6.96 -5.65
C LYS A 54 -19.61 -6.29 -5.73
N LYS A 55 -19.74 -5.11 -6.38
CA LYS A 55 -21.02 -4.40 -6.57
C LYS A 55 -21.93 -5.05 -7.63
N ASN A 56 -21.38 -5.86 -8.55
CA ASN A 56 -22.13 -6.54 -9.63
C ASN A 56 -22.01 -8.07 -9.53
N PRO A 57 -22.64 -8.73 -8.53
CA PRO A 57 -22.62 -10.17 -8.45
C PRO A 57 -23.42 -10.79 -9.60
N SER A 58 -22.88 -11.82 -10.25
CA SER A 58 -23.62 -12.66 -11.19
C SER A 58 -24.94 -13.12 -10.55
N PRO A 59 -26.06 -13.20 -11.31
CA PRO A 59 -27.42 -13.38 -10.76
C PRO A 59 -27.69 -14.70 -9.99
N LYS A 60 -26.68 -15.57 -9.82
CA LYS A 60 -26.84 -16.95 -9.31
C LYS A 60 -26.52 -17.17 -7.83
N LYS A 61 -26.22 -16.14 -7.02
CA LYS A 61 -26.04 -16.32 -5.56
C LYS A 61 -26.76 -15.25 -4.75
N LYS A 62 -28.06 -15.46 -4.49
CA LYS A 62 -28.78 -14.81 -3.38
C LYS A 62 -28.35 -15.44 -2.05
N ALA A 63 -27.18 -15.06 -1.55
CA ALA A 63 -26.89 -15.19 -0.12
C ALA A 63 -27.34 -13.89 0.56
N LYS A 64 -27.94 -14.00 1.77
CA LYS A 64 -28.08 -12.85 2.69
C LYS A 64 -26.66 -12.31 2.93
N LYS A 65 -26.27 -11.29 2.19
CA LYS A 65 -24.92 -10.72 2.25
C LYS A 65 -25.03 -9.49 3.14
N ASP A 66 -24.38 -9.52 4.30
CA ASP A 66 -24.10 -8.29 5.02
C ASP A 66 -23.55 -7.27 4.02
N ALA A 67 -24.00 -6.01 4.14
CA ALA A 67 -23.57 -4.96 3.23
C ALA A 67 -22.04 -4.93 3.20
N VAL A 68 -21.45 -5.18 2.03
CA VAL A 68 -19.99 -5.16 1.85
C VAL A 68 -19.52 -3.76 2.21
N THR A 69 -18.64 -3.67 3.21
CA THR A 69 -18.09 -2.38 3.66
C THR A 69 -17.37 -1.71 2.49
N LYS A 70 -17.75 -0.47 2.17
CA LYS A 70 -17.20 0.24 1.01
C LYS A 70 -15.84 0.83 1.35
N ARG A 71 -14.78 0.09 1.01
CA ARG A 71 -13.38 0.49 1.22
C ARG A 71 -12.82 1.15 -0.04
N HIS A 72 -11.92 2.12 0.15
CA HIS A 72 -11.13 2.69 -0.93
C HIS A 72 -9.68 2.87 -0.49
N PHE A 73 -8.75 2.53 -1.38
CA PHE A 73 -7.31 2.59 -1.16
C PHE A 73 -6.70 3.73 -1.98
N PHE A 74 -6.20 4.75 -1.30
CA PHE A 74 -5.50 5.89 -1.90
C PHE A 74 -4.02 5.54 -2.14
N PRO A 75 -3.36 6.22 -3.09
CA PRO A 75 -1.94 5.97 -3.39
C PRO A 75 -1.02 6.44 -2.27
N THR A 76 0.18 5.84 -2.22
CA THR A 76 1.24 6.21 -1.28
C THR A 76 1.75 7.63 -1.50
N GLY A 77 1.57 8.20 -2.69
CA GLY A 77 1.99 9.55 -3.05
C GLY A 77 1.27 10.67 -2.30
N CYS A 78 0.16 10.39 -1.60
CA CYS A 78 -0.58 11.42 -0.87
C CYS A 78 0.25 12.09 0.24
N ILE A 79 1.12 11.33 0.92
CA ILE A 79 2.00 11.86 1.98
C ILE A 79 3.43 11.45 1.67
N THR A 80 4.29 12.45 1.46
CA THR A 80 5.69 12.22 1.09
C THR A 80 6.65 12.55 2.23
N GLU A 81 7.85 11.97 2.20
CA GLU A 81 8.92 12.28 3.17
C GLU A 81 9.21 13.79 3.25
N ALA A 82 9.26 14.47 2.11
CA ALA A 82 9.53 15.91 2.03
C ALA A 82 8.48 16.76 2.75
N MET A 83 7.20 16.35 2.68
CA MET A 83 6.13 17.02 3.41
C MET A 83 6.32 16.87 4.93
N VAL A 84 6.64 15.66 5.39
CA VAL A 84 6.76 15.35 6.82
C VAL A 84 8.01 15.97 7.43
N GLN A 85 9.12 15.96 6.69
CA GLN A 85 10.36 16.62 7.10
C GLN A 85 10.30 18.15 6.98
N GLY A 86 9.23 18.71 6.40
CA GLY A 86 9.06 20.15 6.26
C GLY A 86 10.05 20.80 5.28
N THR A 87 10.60 20.03 4.34
CA THR A 87 11.57 20.55 3.34
C THR A 87 10.90 21.33 2.21
N ILE A 88 9.57 21.31 2.15
CA ILE A 88 8.73 22.04 1.19
C ILE A 88 7.64 22.83 1.94
N GLY A 89 7.21 23.95 1.35
CA GLY A 89 6.26 24.87 1.96
C GLY A 89 4.83 24.31 2.01
N LYS A 90 4.01 24.74 2.98
CA LYS A 90 2.64 24.24 3.18
C LYS A 90 1.73 24.32 1.95
N GLY A 91 1.89 25.36 1.12
CA GLY A 91 1.18 25.48 -0.16
C GLY A 91 1.55 24.37 -1.14
N GLU A 92 2.85 24.14 -1.33
CA GLU A 92 3.37 23.07 -2.19
C GLU A 92 2.98 21.67 -1.67
N GLN A 93 3.01 21.46 -0.34
CA GLN A 93 2.52 20.22 0.27
C GLN A 93 1.05 19.95 -0.09
N TRP A 94 0.21 20.98 -0.04
CA TRP A 94 -1.20 20.89 -0.45
C TRP A 94 -1.35 20.62 -1.94
N ASP A 95 -0.57 21.30 -2.79
CA ASP A 95 -0.63 21.13 -4.25
C ASP A 95 -0.27 19.69 -4.64
N ILE A 96 0.75 19.09 -4.03
CA ILE A 96 1.11 17.67 -4.26
C ILE A 96 -0.02 16.75 -3.78
N PHE A 97 -0.52 16.92 -2.55
CA PHE A 97 -1.60 16.08 -2.01
C PHE A 97 -2.85 16.13 -2.88
N SER A 98 -3.29 17.35 -3.23
CA SER A 98 -4.50 17.56 -4.01
C SER A 98 -4.34 17.06 -5.44
N ALA A 99 -3.20 17.29 -6.09
CA ALA A 99 -2.91 16.75 -7.41
C ALA A 99 -2.96 15.22 -7.44
N GLU A 100 -2.40 14.56 -6.42
CA GLU A 100 -2.39 13.10 -6.30
C GLU A 100 -3.82 12.54 -6.18
N ILE A 101 -4.64 13.07 -5.27
CA ILE A 101 -6.03 12.61 -5.12
C ILE A 101 -6.88 12.98 -6.34
N SER A 102 -6.72 14.18 -6.90
CA SER A 102 -7.46 14.59 -8.10
C SER A 102 -7.10 13.75 -9.31
N ALA A 103 -5.83 13.34 -9.46
CA ALA A 103 -5.42 12.38 -10.49
C ALA A 103 -6.08 11.01 -10.25
N HIS A 104 -6.12 10.53 -8.99
CA HIS A 104 -6.78 9.28 -8.61
C HIS A 104 -8.28 9.28 -8.93
N LEU A 105 -8.94 10.41 -8.73
CA LEU A 105 -10.38 10.54 -8.91
C LEU A 105 -10.79 11.14 -10.26
N LYS A 106 -9.85 11.32 -11.20
CA LYS A 106 -10.03 12.08 -12.45
C LYS A 106 -11.23 11.66 -13.31
N LYS A 107 -11.68 10.41 -13.22
CA LYS A 107 -12.79 9.86 -14.03
C LYS A 107 -14.10 9.71 -13.29
N VAL A 108 -14.15 10.03 -12.00
CA VAL A 108 -15.37 9.93 -11.21
C VAL A 108 -15.82 11.32 -10.77
N ASP A 109 -17.10 11.47 -10.49
CA ASP A 109 -17.60 12.61 -9.73
C ASP A 109 -17.04 12.48 -8.30
N ALA A 110 -15.97 13.21 -8.00
CA ALA A 110 -15.25 13.08 -6.74
C ALA A 110 -16.17 13.28 -5.52
N SER A 111 -17.13 14.22 -5.59
CA SER A 111 -18.07 14.46 -4.50
C SER A 111 -18.99 13.26 -4.26
N LYS A 112 -19.58 12.70 -5.33
CA LYS A 112 -20.41 11.49 -5.21
C LYS A 112 -19.59 10.28 -4.77
N PHE A 113 -18.38 10.16 -5.31
CA PHE A 113 -17.48 9.06 -5.00
C PHE A 113 -17.10 9.05 -3.52
N LEU A 114 -16.63 10.19 -3.00
CA LEU A 114 -16.25 10.35 -1.59
C LEU A 114 -17.43 10.06 -0.65
N ALA A 115 -18.65 10.47 -1.02
CA ALA A 115 -19.86 10.21 -0.23
C ALA A 115 -20.20 8.71 -0.12
N GLU A 116 -19.70 7.87 -1.01
CA GLU A 116 -19.88 6.41 -0.94
C GLU A 116 -18.83 5.69 -0.10
N ILE A 117 -17.69 6.32 0.19
CA ILE A 117 -16.58 5.66 0.91
C ILE A 117 -16.95 5.53 2.39
N GLU A 118 -16.92 4.30 2.92
CA GLU A 118 -17.08 4.05 4.35
C GLU A 118 -15.72 4.00 5.07
N LEU A 119 -14.71 3.38 4.45
CA LEU A 119 -13.34 3.32 4.94
C LEU A 119 -12.35 3.85 3.88
N ALA A 120 -11.63 4.91 4.21
CA ALA A 120 -10.57 5.47 3.36
C ALA A 120 -9.20 5.05 3.90
N PHE A 121 -8.45 4.26 3.12
CA PHE A 121 -7.13 3.75 3.45
C PHE A 121 -6.05 4.59 2.77
N PHE A 122 -5.07 5.03 3.54
CA PHE A 122 -3.89 5.75 3.09
C PHE A 122 -2.65 4.96 3.53
N PRO A 123 -2.02 4.17 2.64
CA PRO A 123 -0.70 3.63 2.90
C PRO A 123 0.31 4.78 2.94
N ILE A 124 1.17 4.80 3.95
CA ILE A 124 2.14 5.87 4.17
C ILE A 124 3.52 5.23 4.28
N GLN A 125 4.48 5.79 3.56
CA GLN A 125 5.90 5.43 3.64
C GLN A 125 6.68 6.66 4.11
N VAL A 126 7.14 6.64 5.36
CA VAL A 126 7.92 7.72 5.95
C VAL A 126 9.05 7.10 6.79
N SER A 127 10.23 7.71 6.73
CA SER A 127 11.44 7.27 7.42
C SER A 127 11.78 5.80 7.16
N GLY A 128 11.57 5.35 5.92
CA GLY A 128 11.86 3.98 5.50
C GLY A 128 10.84 2.92 5.97
N HIS A 129 9.74 3.30 6.63
CA HIS A 129 8.77 2.35 7.19
C HIS A 129 7.37 2.54 6.59
N PHE A 130 6.70 1.42 6.28
CA PHE A 130 5.31 1.43 5.82
C PHE A 130 4.31 1.18 6.96
N TYR A 131 3.22 1.92 6.95
CA TYR A 131 2.03 1.67 7.75
C TYR A 131 0.79 2.20 7.02
N VAL A 132 -0.40 1.95 7.56
CA VAL A 132 -1.65 2.38 6.91
C VAL A 132 -2.50 3.18 7.87
N ALA A 133 -2.86 4.40 7.47
CA ALA A 133 -3.86 5.21 8.14
C ALA A 133 -5.24 4.93 7.55
N VAL A 134 -6.25 4.69 8.39
CA VAL A 134 -7.62 4.39 7.94
C VAL A 134 -8.62 5.32 8.61
N PHE A 135 -9.34 6.09 7.80
CA PHE A 135 -10.48 6.89 8.25
C PHE A 135 -11.77 6.09 8.08
N ASN A 136 -12.52 5.93 9.16
CA ASN A 136 -13.88 5.41 9.13
C ASN A 136 -14.87 6.58 9.06
N LEU A 137 -15.42 6.79 7.87
CA LEU A 137 -16.37 7.86 7.56
C LEU A 137 -17.83 7.44 7.84
N LYS A 138 -18.09 6.13 7.91
CA LYS A 138 -19.40 5.57 8.28
C LYS A 138 -19.82 5.95 9.70
N LYS A 139 -18.87 6.01 10.64
CA LYS A 139 -19.13 6.39 12.03
C LYS A 139 -19.38 7.90 12.17
N SER A 140 -20.17 8.28 13.17
CA SER A 140 -20.36 9.66 13.59
C SER A 140 -20.20 9.74 15.12
N PRO A 141 -19.13 10.39 15.64
CA PRO A 141 -18.04 11.03 14.89
C PRO A 141 -17.19 10.01 14.11
N SER A 142 -16.49 10.49 13.08
CA SER A 142 -15.52 9.67 12.33
C SER A 142 -14.39 9.20 13.24
N SER A 143 -13.77 8.05 12.93
CA SER A 143 -12.62 7.53 13.68
C SER A 143 -11.42 7.30 12.76
N MET A 144 -10.21 7.52 13.25
CA MET A 144 -8.97 7.22 12.55
C MET A 144 -8.21 6.13 13.29
N VAL A 145 -7.81 5.07 12.57
CA VAL A 145 -6.93 4.03 13.11
C VAL A 145 -5.64 3.94 12.29
N ILE A 146 -4.57 3.52 12.95
CA ILE A 146 -3.28 3.24 12.31
C ILE A 146 -3.04 1.74 12.41
N LEU A 147 -2.81 1.11 11.26
CA LEU A 147 -2.47 -0.29 11.11
C LEU A 147 -0.96 -0.36 10.86
N ASP A 148 -0.22 -0.93 11.80
CA ASP A 148 1.23 -1.13 11.71
C ASP A 148 1.59 -2.46 12.40
N ASN A 149 2.74 -3.02 12.02
CA ASN A 149 3.38 -4.11 12.75
C ASN A 149 4.31 -3.60 13.87
N SER A 150 4.60 -2.31 13.98
CA SER A 150 5.46 -1.79 15.06
C SER A 150 4.75 -1.55 16.41
N PRO A 151 5.46 -1.59 17.56
CA PRO A 151 4.87 -1.40 18.88
C PRO A 151 4.73 0.09 19.29
N HIS A 152 5.04 1.03 18.40
CA HIS A 152 5.12 2.45 18.73
C HIS A 152 3.74 3.11 18.96
N THR A 153 3.75 4.22 19.68
CA THR A 153 2.55 5.02 19.97
C THR A 153 2.33 6.10 18.91
N TYR A 154 1.11 6.67 18.88
CA TYR A 154 0.73 7.75 17.97
C TYR A 154 1.72 8.92 18.02
N ALA A 155 1.97 9.43 19.23
CA ALA A 155 2.81 10.62 19.46
C ALA A 155 4.27 10.42 19.03
N VAL A 156 4.80 9.21 19.17
CA VAL A 156 6.22 8.93 18.93
C VAL A 156 6.53 8.75 17.44
N LYS A 157 5.65 8.09 16.68
CA LYS A 157 5.97 7.66 15.31
C LYS A 157 5.08 8.25 14.23
N TYR A 158 3.80 8.48 14.51
CA TYR A 158 2.81 8.71 13.46
C TYR A 158 2.27 10.13 13.42
N LYS A 159 2.51 10.91 14.49
CA LYS A 159 1.88 12.22 14.70
C LYS A 159 2.04 13.14 13.49
N ASP A 160 3.27 13.37 13.02
CA ASP A 160 3.54 14.41 12.02
C ASP A 160 2.88 14.09 10.68
N ALA A 161 3.08 12.88 10.17
CA ALA A 161 2.44 12.42 8.93
C ALA A 161 0.91 12.31 9.05
N CYS A 162 0.40 11.79 10.17
CA CYS A 162 -1.04 11.61 10.33
C CYS A 162 -1.81 12.92 10.60
N ASP A 163 -1.23 13.88 11.32
CA ASP A 163 -1.84 15.19 11.51
C ASP A 163 -1.87 15.96 10.19
N LEU A 164 -0.80 15.87 9.38
CA LEU A 164 -0.79 16.43 8.04
C LEU A 164 -1.85 15.78 7.13
N LEU A 165 -1.94 14.45 7.13
CA LEU A 165 -2.95 13.72 6.37
C LEU A 165 -4.37 14.12 6.78
N LYS A 166 -4.63 14.26 8.08
CA LYS A 166 -5.94 14.73 8.57
C LYS A 166 -6.27 16.12 8.04
N GLU A 167 -5.34 17.06 8.13
CA GLU A 167 -5.51 18.44 7.64
C GLU A 167 -5.87 18.46 6.16
N PHE A 168 -5.07 17.78 5.33
CA PHE A 168 -5.29 17.77 3.89
C PHE A 168 -6.51 16.98 3.46
N PHE A 169 -6.76 15.81 4.07
CA PHE A 169 -7.96 15.05 3.74
C PHE A 169 -9.23 15.79 4.17
N ALA A 170 -9.25 16.44 5.34
CA ALA A 170 -10.37 17.27 5.77
C ALA A 170 -10.60 18.45 4.81
N ARG A 171 -9.54 19.13 4.39
CA ARG A 171 -9.64 20.22 3.40
C ARG A 171 -10.20 19.73 2.07
N PHE A 172 -9.71 18.60 1.55
CA PHE A 172 -10.20 18.02 0.31
C PHE A 172 -11.68 17.63 0.40
N LEU A 173 -12.09 17.03 1.52
CA LEU A 173 -13.49 16.73 1.81
C LEU A 173 -14.36 18.00 1.87
N LEU A 174 -13.84 19.09 2.46
CA LEU A 174 -14.55 20.37 2.54
C LEU A 174 -14.76 21.00 1.16
N GLU A 175 -13.74 21.00 0.30
CA GLU A 175 -13.83 21.49 -1.09
C GLU A 175 -14.90 20.73 -1.90
N HIS A 176 -15.12 19.45 -1.57
CA HIS A 176 -16.14 18.59 -2.16
C HIS A 176 -17.46 18.56 -1.35
N LYS A 177 -17.64 19.50 -0.41
CA LYS A 177 -18.84 19.68 0.42
C LYS A 177 -19.24 18.42 1.20
N HIS A 178 -18.27 17.58 1.57
CA HIS A 178 -18.52 16.35 2.29
C HIS A 178 -18.78 16.64 3.78
N PRO A 179 -19.89 16.14 4.37
CA PRO A 179 -20.33 16.52 5.73
C PRO A 179 -19.41 16.02 6.86
N LYS A 180 -18.40 15.20 6.54
CA LYS A 180 -17.44 14.65 7.52
C LYS A 180 -16.12 15.44 7.59
N ALA A 181 -15.95 16.52 6.84
CA ALA A 181 -14.71 17.31 6.82
C ALA A 181 -14.28 17.71 8.25
N ASP A 182 -15.17 18.32 9.03
CA ASP A 182 -14.88 18.74 10.40
C ASP A 182 -14.57 17.56 11.34
N ASN A 183 -15.25 16.43 11.16
CA ASN A 183 -14.99 15.22 11.95
C ASN A 183 -13.59 14.66 11.64
N VAL A 184 -13.17 14.66 10.37
CA VAL A 184 -11.85 14.21 9.95
C VAL A 184 -10.75 15.14 10.47
N MET A 185 -10.95 16.45 10.44
CA MET A 185 -9.98 17.43 10.97
C MET A 185 -9.70 17.18 12.46
N ASN A 186 -10.76 16.92 13.23
CA ASN A 186 -10.69 16.84 14.69
C ASN A 186 -10.46 15.42 15.24
N VAL A 187 -10.37 14.41 14.38
CA VAL A 187 -10.24 13.01 14.82
C VAL A 187 -8.91 12.75 15.51
N ARG A 188 -8.93 11.95 16.59
CA ARG A 188 -7.72 11.43 17.23
C ARG A 188 -7.34 10.10 16.58
N GLY A 189 -6.08 9.99 16.13
CA GLY A 189 -5.54 8.74 15.61
C GLY A 189 -5.33 7.72 16.72
N ARG A 190 -5.80 6.48 16.50
CA ARG A 190 -5.58 5.35 17.41
C ARG A 190 -4.74 4.28 16.73
N VAL A 191 -3.56 3.99 17.26
CA VAL A 191 -2.74 2.87 16.79
C VAL A 191 -3.36 1.56 17.27
N LEU A 192 -3.68 0.66 16.34
CA LEU A 192 -4.12 -0.69 16.71
C LEU A 192 -2.90 -1.50 17.16
N GLN A 193 -3.10 -2.32 18.19
CA GLN A 193 -2.05 -3.15 18.77
C GLN A 193 -2.39 -4.63 18.49
N PRO A 194 -2.14 -5.12 17.27
CA PRO A 194 -2.44 -6.50 16.93
C PRO A 194 -1.51 -7.48 17.65
N LYS A 195 -1.95 -8.74 17.75
CA LYS A 195 -1.17 -9.80 18.40
C LYS A 195 0.10 -10.19 17.63
N TRP A 196 0.18 -9.85 16.35
CA TRP A 196 1.30 -10.16 15.44
C TRP A 196 2.28 -8.99 15.23
N LYS A 197 2.23 -7.96 16.07
CA LYS A 197 3.24 -6.90 16.06
C LYS A 197 4.64 -7.47 16.30
N THR A 198 5.65 -6.74 15.83
CA THR A 198 7.04 -7.16 15.74
C THR A 198 7.93 -6.09 16.36
N ASN A 199 8.96 -6.49 17.09
CA ASN A 199 9.98 -5.57 17.59
C ASN A 199 11.16 -5.43 16.61
N ASP A 200 11.48 -6.50 15.86
CA ASP A 200 12.72 -6.57 15.08
C ASP A 200 12.48 -6.63 13.57
N ASN A 201 11.29 -7.06 13.13
CA ASN A 201 10.97 -7.18 11.71
C ASN A 201 10.51 -5.86 11.06
N HIS A 202 11.46 -5.02 10.69
CA HIS A 202 11.19 -3.78 9.94
C HIS A 202 11.09 -3.99 8.42
N VAL A 203 11.84 -4.95 7.86
CA VAL A 203 11.95 -5.16 6.41
C VAL A 203 10.64 -5.63 5.76
N ASP A 204 9.78 -6.31 6.52
CA ASP A 204 8.47 -6.77 6.05
C ASP A 204 7.34 -5.75 6.29
N CYS A 205 7.62 -4.52 6.74
CA CYS A 205 6.57 -3.51 7.01
C CYS A 205 5.61 -3.29 5.83
N GLY A 206 6.13 -3.24 4.59
CA GLY A 206 5.30 -3.13 3.39
C GLY A 206 4.42 -4.36 3.14
N VAL A 207 4.90 -5.57 3.51
CA VAL A 207 4.11 -6.80 3.42
C VAL A 207 2.98 -6.79 4.45
N PHE A 208 3.27 -6.38 5.69
CA PHE A 208 2.24 -6.18 6.71
C PHE A 208 1.20 -5.16 6.26
N ALA A 209 1.62 -3.99 5.73
CA ALA A 209 0.72 -2.97 5.22
C ALA A 209 -0.21 -3.51 4.13
N MET A 210 0.30 -4.24 3.14
CA MET A 210 -0.51 -4.85 2.08
C MET A 210 -1.52 -5.88 2.62
N ILE A 211 -1.12 -6.72 3.58
CA ILE A 211 -2.02 -7.68 4.26
C ILE A 211 -3.09 -6.94 5.08
N HIS A 212 -2.72 -5.84 5.74
CA HIS A 212 -3.65 -5.03 6.52
C HIS A 212 -4.68 -4.32 5.65
N MET A 213 -4.27 -3.81 4.49
CA MET A 213 -5.17 -3.24 3.48
C MET A 213 -6.19 -4.28 2.99
N GLU A 214 -5.75 -5.50 2.68
CA GLU A 214 -6.64 -6.55 2.17
C GLU A 214 -7.63 -7.03 3.25
N SER A 215 -7.16 -7.26 4.48
CA SER A 215 -7.92 -7.93 5.55
C SER A 215 -8.80 -7.02 6.40
N TYR A 216 -8.40 -5.78 6.68
CA TYR A 216 -9.11 -4.93 7.64
C TYR A 216 -10.42 -4.38 7.05
N VAL A 217 -11.54 -4.56 7.75
CA VAL A 217 -12.86 -4.05 7.35
C VAL A 217 -13.53 -3.20 8.43
N GLY A 218 -12.76 -2.76 9.44
CA GLY A 218 -13.21 -1.78 10.44
C GLY A 218 -13.64 -2.39 11.78
N GLU A 219 -13.38 -3.68 11.98
CA GLU A 219 -13.66 -4.37 13.23
C GLU A 219 -12.70 -3.95 14.37
N PRO A 220 -13.06 -4.18 15.64
CA PRO A 220 -12.12 -4.05 16.75
C PRO A 220 -10.90 -4.97 16.58
N VAL A 221 -9.73 -4.53 17.05
CA VAL A 221 -8.46 -5.30 16.94
C VAL A 221 -8.53 -6.73 17.51
N LYS A 222 -9.40 -6.97 18.50
CA LYS A 222 -9.60 -8.30 19.09
C LYS A 222 -10.31 -9.28 18.16
N ASP A 223 -11.09 -8.76 17.21
CA ASP A 223 -11.93 -9.51 16.27
C ASP A 223 -11.28 -9.52 14.86
N TRP A 224 -10.24 -8.72 14.65
CA TRP A 224 -9.50 -8.67 13.39
C TRP A 224 -8.57 -9.88 13.26
N ASP A 225 -8.88 -10.74 12.29
CA ASP A 225 -8.03 -11.86 11.89
C ASP A 225 -7.39 -11.58 10.52
N ALA A 226 -6.10 -11.25 10.54
CA ALA A 226 -5.31 -11.04 9.33
C ALA A 226 -4.59 -12.33 8.85
N GLY A 227 -4.81 -13.48 9.51
CA GLY A 227 -4.09 -14.72 9.24
C GLY A 227 -2.60 -14.65 9.59
N LEU A 228 -2.21 -13.73 10.48
CA LEU A 228 -0.82 -13.50 10.91
C LEU A 228 -0.60 -14.08 12.32
N CYS A 229 0.55 -14.71 12.53
CA CYS A 229 0.98 -15.21 13.84
C CYS A 229 1.93 -14.23 14.55
N GLN A 230 2.21 -14.46 15.83
CA GLN A 230 3.20 -13.72 16.62
C GLN A 230 4.61 -13.81 16.00
N GLU A 231 5.43 -12.79 16.25
CA GLU A 231 6.83 -12.72 15.81
C GLU A 231 7.59 -14.00 16.19
N SER A 232 8.02 -14.73 15.16
CA SER A 232 8.63 -16.06 15.25
C SER A 232 9.15 -16.50 13.88
N ASP A 233 9.95 -17.57 13.82
CA ASP A 233 10.37 -18.19 12.55
C ASP A 233 9.20 -18.65 11.68
N MET A 234 8.07 -19.01 12.33
CA MET A 234 6.83 -19.33 11.64
C MET A 234 6.25 -18.08 10.95
N GLN A 235 6.30 -16.91 11.60
CA GLN A 235 5.88 -15.64 11.00
C GLN A 235 6.78 -15.28 9.81
N VAL A 236 8.11 -15.41 9.95
CA VAL A 236 9.05 -15.17 8.85
C VAL A 236 8.74 -16.07 7.66
N SER A 237 8.50 -17.36 7.91
CA SER A 237 8.13 -18.33 6.87
C SER A 237 6.79 -17.99 6.21
N LEU A 238 5.82 -17.53 7.01
CA LEU A 238 4.52 -17.08 6.51
C LEU A 238 4.67 -15.84 5.63
N LEU A 239 5.42 -14.82 6.06
CA LEU A 239 5.63 -13.58 5.31
C LEU A 239 6.37 -13.84 3.98
N ARG A 240 7.33 -14.78 3.95
CA ARG A 240 7.95 -15.24 2.69
C ARG A 240 6.93 -15.83 1.72
N ARG A 241 5.98 -16.64 2.20
CA ARG A 241 4.88 -17.17 1.37
C ARG A 241 3.92 -16.06 0.92
N MET A 242 3.64 -15.10 1.79
CA MET A 242 2.77 -13.97 1.46
C MET A 242 3.38 -13.07 0.39
N ARG A 243 4.69 -12.79 0.45
CA ARG A 243 5.43 -12.10 -0.60
C ARG A 243 5.23 -12.77 -1.97
N PHE A 244 5.36 -14.10 -2.03
CA PHE A 244 5.09 -14.85 -3.26
C PHE A 244 3.63 -14.71 -3.71
N LYS A 245 2.66 -14.89 -2.81
CA LYS A 245 1.24 -14.74 -3.13
C LYS A 245 0.88 -13.35 -3.66
N ILE A 246 1.42 -12.30 -3.04
CA ILE A 246 1.23 -10.92 -3.46
C ILE A 246 1.83 -10.72 -4.85
N ALA A 247 3.07 -11.18 -5.10
CA ALA A 247 3.70 -11.08 -6.42
C ALA A 247 2.89 -11.81 -7.50
N THR A 248 2.46 -13.04 -7.23
CA THR A 248 1.61 -13.80 -8.16
C THR A 248 0.30 -13.06 -8.44
N LYS A 249 -0.39 -12.59 -7.40
CA LYS A 249 -1.64 -11.84 -7.57
C LYS A 249 -1.41 -10.59 -8.40
N ILE A 250 -0.41 -9.76 -8.10
CA ILE A 250 -0.13 -8.53 -8.85
C ILE A 250 0.19 -8.82 -10.32
N LEU A 251 1.13 -9.72 -10.59
CA LEU A 251 1.61 -9.97 -11.95
C LEU A 251 0.55 -10.62 -12.84
N LEU A 252 -0.31 -11.47 -12.27
CA LEU A 252 -1.27 -12.27 -13.01
C LEU A 252 -2.71 -11.76 -12.93
N HIS A 253 -2.98 -10.67 -12.18
CA HIS A 253 -4.33 -10.13 -12.05
C HIS A 253 -4.89 -9.66 -13.40
N GLU A 254 -6.20 -9.83 -13.63
CA GLU A 254 -6.87 -9.36 -14.86
C GLU A 254 -6.81 -7.84 -15.06
N LEU A 255 -6.59 -7.09 -13.98
CA LEU A 255 -6.39 -5.64 -14.02
C LEU A 255 -5.05 -5.27 -14.69
N ASN A 256 -4.05 -6.16 -14.60
CA ASN A 256 -2.75 -5.92 -15.20
C ASN A 256 -2.82 -6.13 -16.71
N LEU A 257 -2.57 -5.07 -17.48
CA LEU A 257 -2.46 -5.13 -18.94
C LEU A 257 -1.38 -6.10 -19.45
N HIS A 258 -0.37 -6.37 -18.63
CA HIS A 258 0.74 -7.26 -18.95
C HIS A 258 0.54 -8.69 -18.42
N SER A 259 -0.62 -9.00 -17.82
CA SER A 259 -0.88 -10.30 -17.17
C SER A 259 -0.67 -11.49 -18.10
N GLN A 260 -1.18 -11.44 -19.34
CA GLN A 260 -0.98 -12.53 -20.31
C GLN A 260 0.50 -12.76 -20.60
N LYS A 261 1.27 -11.70 -20.83
CA LYS A 261 2.72 -11.80 -21.01
C LYS A 261 3.41 -12.41 -19.79
N MET A 262 2.99 -12.04 -18.57
CA MET A 262 3.53 -12.61 -17.34
C MET A 262 3.16 -14.09 -17.19
N TYR A 263 1.96 -14.50 -17.60
CA TYR A 263 1.57 -15.91 -17.69
C TYR A 263 2.47 -16.69 -18.65
N ASP A 264 2.68 -16.17 -19.86
CA ASP A 264 3.50 -16.83 -20.88
C ASP A 264 4.95 -17.00 -20.40
N LEU A 265 5.52 -15.97 -19.75
CA LEU A 265 6.85 -16.03 -19.15
C LEU A 265 6.93 -17.04 -18.00
N ALA A 266 5.90 -17.12 -17.15
CA ALA A 266 5.86 -18.08 -16.06
C ALA A 266 5.79 -19.52 -16.59
N PHE A 267 5.01 -19.76 -17.65
CA PHE A 267 4.91 -21.06 -18.31
C PHE A 267 6.25 -21.44 -18.97
N GLN A 268 6.85 -20.54 -19.75
CA GLN A 268 8.18 -20.76 -20.34
C GLN A 268 9.23 -21.07 -19.28
N PHE A 269 9.19 -20.39 -18.14
CA PHE A 269 10.11 -20.66 -17.03
C PHE A 269 9.91 -22.07 -16.45
N GLN A 270 8.69 -22.60 -16.42
CA GLN A 270 8.42 -23.97 -15.95
C GLN A 270 8.94 -25.05 -16.89
N GLU A 271 9.01 -24.77 -18.20
CA GLU A 271 9.55 -25.72 -19.18
C GLU A 271 11.08 -25.85 -19.12
N ILE A 272 11.78 -24.91 -18.45
CA ILE A 272 13.23 -24.98 -18.23
C ILE A 272 13.54 -26.11 -17.22
N GLU A 273 14.64 -26.84 -17.47
CA GLU A 273 15.14 -27.88 -16.57
C GLU A 273 15.36 -27.34 -15.15
N GLU A 274 15.00 -28.12 -14.13
CA GLU A 274 15.02 -27.69 -12.73
C GLU A 274 16.38 -27.11 -12.28
N GLN A 275 17.49 -27.77 -12.64
CA GLN A 275 18.84 -27.29 -12.29
C GLN A 275 19.12 -25.91 -12.89
N GLN A 276 18.70 -25.70 -14.14
CA GLN A 276 18.85 -24.42 -14.81
C GLN A 276 17.93 -23.36 -14.20
N ARG A 277 16.68 -23.69 -13.83
CA ARG A 277 15.78 -22.78 -13.09
C ARG A 277 16.40 -22.33 -11.76
N ILE A 278 16.95 -23.26 -10.99
CA ILE A 278 17.62 -22.96 -9.71
C ILE A 278 18.80 -22.02 -9.96
N SER A 279 19.64 -22.31 -10.95
CA SER A 279 20.77 -21.43 -11.32
C SER A 279 20.31 -20.02 -11.68
N ILE A 280 19.24 -19.88 -12.47
CA ILE A 280 18.62 -18.59 -12.82
C ILE A 280 18.19 -17.83 -11.56
N ILE A 281 17.48 -18.49 -10.64
CA ILE A 281 17.01 -17.88 -9.39
C ILE A 281 18.19 -17.42 -8.53
N VAL A 282 19.19 -18.29 -8.34
CA VAL A 282 20.38 -17.99 -7.53
C VAL A 282 21.16 -16.81 -8.12
N ASN A 283 21.37 -16.79 -9.44
CA ASN A 283 22.08 -15.69 -10.10
C ASN A 283 21.29 -14.38 -10.01
N ALA A 284 19.95 -14.42 -10.12
CA ALA A 284 19.12 -13.25 -9.95
C ALA A 284 19.24 -12.65 -8.54
N ILE A 285 19.32 -13.50 -7.51
CA ILE A 285 19.51 -13.07 -6.12
C ILE A 285 20.91 -12.46 -5.93
N LYS A 286 21.97 -13.15 -6.38
CA LYS A 286 23.36 -12.70 -6.24
C LYS A 286 23.60 -11.34 -6.89
N ASN A 287 23.09 -11.13 -8.10
CA ASN A 287 23.37 -9.93 -8.89
C ASN A 287 22.35 -8.81 -8.66
N ARG A 288 21.58 -8.85 -7.57
CA ARG A 288 20.56 -7.82 -7.30
C ARG A 288 21.20 -6.44 -7.12
N ALA A 289 22.29 -6.36 -6.36
CA ALA A 289 23.00 -5.12 -6.10
C ALA A 289 23.51 -4.45 -7.40
N ASP A 290 23.84 -5.22 -8.42
CA ASP A 290 24.25 -4.66 -9.73
C ASP A 290 23.08 -3.99 -10.47
N ARG A 291 21.86 -4.49 -10.27
CA ARG A 291 20.64 -3.95 -10.90
C ARG A 291 20.08 -2.75 -10.14
N ASP A 292 20.26 -2.74 -8.82
CA ASP A 292 19.83 -1.72 -7.86
C ASP A 292 21.00 -1.38 -6.91
N PRO A 293 22.03 -0.66 -7.38
CA PRO A 293 23.15 -0.28 -6.53
C PRO A 293 22.63 0.61 -5.40
N GLU A 294 23.05 0.33 -4.17
CA GLU A 294 22.74 1.20 -3.03
C GLU A 294 23.10 2.64 -3.43
N LYS A 295 22.13 3.55 -3.31
CA LYS A 295 22.41 4.97 -3.50
C LYS A 295 23.45 5.33 -2.45
N VAL A 296 24.69 5.56 -2.88
CA VAL A 296 25.76 6.04 -2.02
C VAL A 296 25.25 7.35 -1.40
N VAL A 297 24.82 7.27 -0.14
CA VAL A 297 24.54 8.46 0.65
C VAL A 297 25.88 9.17 0.76
N ARG A 298 26.05 10.27 0.02
CA ARG A 298 27.23 11.14 0.19
C ARG A 298 27.26 11.53 1.66
N LYS A 299 28.27 11.04 2.40
CA LYS A 299 28.47 11.29 3.83
C LYS A 299 28.81 12.76 4.16
N ASP A 300 28.70 13.67 3.20
CA ASP A 300 29.20 15.05 3.32
C ASP A 300 28.22 16.03 4.00
N VAL A 301 27.11 15.58 4.60
CA VAL A 301 26.14 16.46 5.29
C VAL A 301 25.99 16.17 6.78
N LEU A 302 26.94 15.45 7.39
CA LEU A 302 27.07 15.40 8.85
C LEU A 302 28.45 15.92 9.24
N LYS A 303 28.62 17.25 9.17
CA LYS A 303 29.59 17.90 10.06
C LYS A 303 28.92 18.02 11.43
N PRO A 304 29.57 17.55 12.51
CA PRO A 304 29.11 17.85 13.84
C PRO A 304 29.39 19.33 14.11
N ASP A 305 28.33 20.12 14.28
CA ASP A 305 28.48 21.46 14.85
C ASP A 305 28.95 21.34 16.31
N LYS A 306 29.94 22.18 16.63
CA LYS A 306 30.51 22.37 17.96
C LYS A 306 29.54 23.08 18.89
#